data_AF-A0A1G3QTN9-F1
#
_entry.id   AF-A0A1G3QTN9-F1
#
_cell.length_a   1.000
_cell.length_b   1.000
_cell.length_c   1.000
_cell.angle_alpha   90.00
_cell.angle_beta   90.00
_cell.angle_gamma   90.00
#
_symmetry.space_group_name_H-M   'P 1'
#
loop_
_entity.id
_entity.type
_entity.pdbx_description
1 polymer ?
#
loop_
_entity_poly.entity_id
_entity_poly.type
_entity_poly.pdbx_seq_one_letter_code
_entity_poly.pdbx_strand_id
1 'polypeptide(L)'
;MALPAFALALAGCGLEFPILLESPVGVNNENDSKFEFNSTAANSEAEFRGYEIYYKLFVIAATPTIYYASIDDLIADSYHRLGNPIKDRPGAYYRPLINVDVDDPPTIDVGEAFTVTVDFSNGVSPGDFPEIILTGATLNGEDTTLEVLSARRIVRNFPTNINELKRFTVVSFSESDLSESDSDLTQLVLDEIQASSWAGVSCFAVSWGIDVNQTVVYSIPEWLGFEKIIFPQTEIIF
;
A
#
# COMPACT_ATOMS: atom_id res chain seq x y z
N MET A 1 -0.11 -57.50 -37.23
CA MET A 1 -1.21 -56.91 -36.42
C MET A 1 -0.58 -55.78 -35.61
N ALA A 2 -0.98 -54.54 -35.93
CA ALA A 2 -0.78 -53.25 -35.24
C ALA A 2 0.53 -52.91 -34.50
N LEU A 3 1.33 -51.97 -35.07
CA LEU A 3 1.89 -50.83 -34.33
C LEU A 3 0.77 -49.78 -34.11
N PRO A 4 0.94 -48.67 -33.35
CA PRO A 4 1.67 -48.38 -32.11
C PRO A 4 0.75 -47.60 -31.12
N ALA A 5 1.22 -47.23 -29.91
CA ALA A 5 0.86 -45.99 -29.17
C ALA A 5 1.18 -46.12 -27.67
N PHE A 6 2.45 -46.02 -27.30
CA PHE A 6 2.84 -45.59 -25.96
C PHE A 6 3.44 -44.18 -26.08
N ALA A 7 2.61 -43.26 -26.57
CA ALA A 7 2.93 -41.85 -26.71
C ALA A 7 1.63 -41.05 -26.72
N LEU A 8 0.84 -41.11 -25.64
CA LEU A 8 -0.27 -40.19 -25.42
C LEU A 8 -0.67 -40.18 -23.93
N ALA A 9 0.18 -39.56 -23.11
CA ALA A 9 -0.22 -38.95 -21.85
C ALA A 9 0.57 -37.65 -21.59
N LEU A 10 0.93 -36.95 -22.68
CA LEU A 10 1.40 -35.57 -22.69
C LEU A 10 0.36 -34.69 -23.41
N ALA A 11 -0.92 -34.94 -23.15
CA ALA A 11 -2.00 -34.07 -23.59
C ALA A 11 -2.47 -33.27 -22.38
N GLY A 12 -1.86 -32.09 -22.25
CA GLY A 12 -2.43 -30.86 -21.70
C GLY A 12 -3.57 -30.99 -20.70
N CYS A 13 -3.24 -31.23 -19.44
CA CYS A 13 -3.69 -30.26 -18.44
C CYS A 13 -2.53 -29.27 -18.34
N GLY A 14 -2.67 -28.11 -18.99
CA GLY A 14 -1.82 -26.99 -18.66
C GLY A 14 -1.96 -26.79 -17.15
N LEU A 15 -0.91 -27.12 -16.41
CA LEU A 15 -0.70 -26.55 -15.09
C LEU A 15 -0.47 -25.07 -15.35
N GLU A 16 -1.56 -24.34 -15.56
CA GLU A 16 -1.62 -22.92 -15.32
C GLU A 16 -1.43 -22.80 -13.80
N PHE A 17 -0.17 -22.77 -13.39
CA PHE A 17 0.14 -22.29 -12.06
C PHE A 17 -0.38 -20.85 -12.03
N PRO A 18 -1.26 -20.51 -11.08
CA PRO A 18 -1.64 -19.11 -10.93
C PRO A 18 -0.34 -18.31 -10.80
N ILE A 19 -0.19 -17.29 -11.65
CA ILE A 19 0.97 -16.40 -11.59
C ILE A 19 0.94 -15.79 -10.19
N LEU A 20 1.91 -16.18 -9.37
CA LEU A 20 2.04 -15.70 -8.01
C LEU A 20 3.16 -14.69 -8.00
N LEU A 21 2.80 -13.42 -7.84
CA LEU A 21 3.80 -12.40 -7.53
C LEU A 21 4.35 -12.70 -6.14
N GLU A 22 5.67 -12.60 -6.01
CA GLU A 22 6.36 -12.69 -4.73
C GLU A 22 6.04 -11.45 -3.88
N SER A 23 5.76 -11.70 -2.61
CA SER A 23 5.48 -10.65 -1.63
C SER A 23 6.76 -9.86 -1.32
N PRO A 24 6.67 -8.54 -1.09
CA PRO A 24 7.80 -7.79 -0.53
C PRO A 24 8.22 -8.38 0.82
N VAL A 25 9.45 -8.09 1.26
CA VAL A 25 9.96 -8.59 2.54
C VAL A 25 9.96 -7.47 3.57
N GLY A 26 9.10 -7.58 4.58
CA GLY A 26 9.02 -6.61 5.66
C GLY A 26 10.34 -6.49 6.43
N VAL A 27 10.68 -5.26 6.81
CA VAL A 27 11.84 -4.95 7.65
C VAL A 27 11.30 -4.48 9.00
N ASN A 28 11.46 -5.32 10.03
CA ASN A 28 11.10 -4.95 11.39
C ASN A 28 12.13 -3.95 11.92
N ASN A 29 11.78 -2.66 11.92
CA ASN A 29 12.56 -1.61 12.53
C ASN A 29 11.87 -1.08 13.78
N GLU A 30 12.65 -0.81 14.83
CA GLU A 30 12.17 -0.14 16.05
C GLU A 30 12.07 1.39 15.84
N ASN A 31 11.47 1.82 14.73
CA ASN A 31 11.35 3.24 14.37
C ASN A 31 9.90 3.69 14.57
N ASP A 32 9.66 4.44 15.66
CA ASP A 32 8.36 5.04 15.96
C ASP A 32 7.83 5.81 14.72
N SER A 33 6.75 5.31 14.12
CA SER A 33 6.07 5.88 12.93
C SER A 33 6.67 5.59 11.53
N LYS A 34 7.58 4.62 11.37
CA LYS A 34 8.08 4.22 10.04
C LYS A 34 7.86 2.74 9.77
N PHE A 35 7.51 2.41 8.53
CA PHE A 35 7.35 1.04 8.06
C PHE A 35 8.26 0.79 6.87
N GLU A 36 8.94 -0.35 6.83
CA GLU A 36 9.92 -0.62 5.79
C GLU A 36 9.73 -2.01 5.16
N PHE A 37 10.05 -2.10 3.87
CA PHE A 37 10.19 -3.38 3.18
C PHE A 37 11.25 -3.30 2.09
N ASN A 38 11.83 -4.45 1.75
CA ASN A 38 12.74 -4.61 0.64
C ASN A 38 12.01 -5.12 -0.60
N SER A 39 12.37 -4.60 -1.76
CA SER A 39 11.92 -5.11 -3.05
C SER A 39 12.44 -6.54 -3.26
N THR A 40 11.66 -7.37 -3.96
CA THR A 40 12.10 -8.72 -4.34
C THR A 40 12.56 -8.74 -5.78
N ALA A 41 13.79 -9.20 -6.02
CA ALA A 41 14.30 -9.46 -7.37
C ALA A 41 13.69 -10.72 -8.04
N ALA A 42 12.79 -11.43 -7.34
CA ALA A 42 12.20 -12.69 -7.79
C ALA A 42 10.99 -12.50 -8.73
N ASN A 43 10.42 -11.29 -8.80
CA ASN A 43 9.30 -10.99 -9.68
C ASN A 43 9.76 -10.77 -11.14
N SER A 44 9.04 -11.35 -12.10
CA SER A 44 9.29 -11.20 -13.54
C SER A 44 8.77 -9.88 -14.10
N GLU A 45 9.52 -9.30 -15.03
CA GLU A 45 9.13 -8.09 -15.80
C GLU A 45 7.81 -8.23 -16.55
N ALA A 46 7.45 -9.45 -16.98
CA ALA A 46 6.27 -9.65 -17.80
C ALA A 46 4.98 -9.26 -17.05
N GLU A 47 4.90 -9.55 -15.75
CA GLU A 47 3.69 -9.36 -14.96
C GLU A 47 3.82 -8.32 -13.84
N PHE A 48 5.00 -8.19 -13.23
CA PHE A 48 5.21 -7.27 -12.13
C PHE A 48 5.38 -5.83 -12.62
N ARG A 49 4.78 -4.88 -11.90
CA ARG A 49 4.86 -3.45 -12.23
C ARG A 49 5.21 -2.58 -11.04
N GLY A 50 5.22 -3.11 -9.82
CA GLY A 50 5.59 -2.36 -8.62
C GLY A 50 4.79 -2.72 -7.38
N TYR A 51 4.61 -1.77 -6.48
CA TYR A 51 4.06 -2.02 -5.15
C TYR A 51 2.90 -1.10 -4.79
N GLU A 52 2.00 -1.63 -3.97
CA GLU A 52 0.90 -0.90 -3.34
C GLU A 52 1.02 -1.03 -1.82
N ILE A 53 0.62 0.02 -1.10
CA ILE A 53 0.66 0.06 0.37
C ILE A 53 -0.76 0.23 0.89
N TYR A 54 -1.09 -0.52 1.93
CA TYR A 54 -2.40 -0.49 2.59
C TYR A 54 -2.23 -0.23 4.08
N TYR A 55 -3.13 0.55 4.66
CA TYR A 55 -3.07 0.91 6.07
C TYR A 55 -4.46 0.88 6.71
N LYS A 56 -4.49 0.77 8.05
CA LYS A 56 -5.70 0.92 8.87
C LYS A 56 -5.35 1.55 10.20
N LEU A 57 -6.26 2.40 10.69
CA LEU A 57 -6.14 3.02 12.01
C LEU A 57 -6.74 2.11 13.09
N PHE A 58 -6.11 2.10 14.25
CA PHE A 58 -6.52 1.31 15.40
C PHE A 58 -6.42 2.13 16.68
N VAL A 59 -7.15 1.69 17.70
CA VAL A 59 -6.80 2.10 19.06
C VAL A 59 -5.48 1.43 19.43
N ILE A 60 -4.56 2.10 20.14
CA ILE A 60 -3.21 1.51 20.39
C ILE A 60 -3.27 0.19 21.17
N ALA A 61 -4.29 0.03 22.02
CA ALA A 61 -4.49 -1.18 22.80
C ALA A 61 -5.02 -2.36 21.97
N ALA A 62 -5.40 -2.14 20.70
CA ALA A 62 -5.83 -3.21 19.83
C ALA A 62 -4.66 -4.07 19.35
N THR A 63 -4.98 -5.32 19.00
CA THR A 63 -4.05 -6.22 18.34
C THR A 63 -4.50 -6.39 16.89
N PRO A 64 -3.79 -5.81 15.91
CA PRO A 64 -4.15 -5.96 14.51
C PRO A 64 -3.93 -7.40 14.05
N THR A 65 -4.74 -7.84 13.09
CA THR A 65 -4.49 -9.08 12.35
C THR A 65 -3.24 -8.88 11.49
N ILE A 66 -2.27 -9.80 11.61
CA ILE A 66 -0.95 -9.70 10.95
C ILE A 66 -0.84 -10.56 9.69
N TYR A 67 -1.90 -11.27 9.32
CA TYR A 67 -1.90 -12.18 8.17
C TYR A 67 -3.23 -12.15 7.44
N TYR A 68 -3.15 -11.99 6.12
CA TYR A 68 -4.26 -12.08 5.18
C TYR A 68 -3.85 -12.98 4.03
N ALA A 69 -4.78 -13.80 3.53
CA ALA A 69 -4.50 -14.70 2.42
C ALA A 69 -4.56 -13.98 1.06
N SER A 70 -5.27 -12.86 0.99
CA SER A 70 -5.48 -12.09 -0.23
C SER A 70 -5.69 -10.61 0.05
N ILE A 71 -5.60 -9.78 -1.00
CA ILE A 71 -5.95 -8.36 -0.91
C ILE A 71 -7.45 -8.15 -0.64
N ASP A 72 -8.31 -9.05 -1.11
CA ASP A 72 -9.76 -8.95 -0.88
C ASP A 72 -10.09 -9.13 0.61
N ASP A 73 -9.39 -10.04 1.30
CA ASP A 73 -9.54 -10.21 2.75
C ASP A 73 -9.05 -8.97 3.52
N LEU A 74 -7.95 -8.37 3.06
CA LEU A 74 -7.38 -7.14 3.65
C LEU A 74 -8.36 -5.96 3.51
N ILE A 75 -8.94 -5.77 2.33
CA ILE A 75 -9.94 -4.74 2.05
C ILE A 75 -11.25 -5.02 2.81
N ALA A 76 -11.65 -6.28 2.94
CA ALA A 76 -12.83 -6.68 3.71
C ALA A 76 -12.68 -6.37 5.21
N ASP A 77 -11.45 -6.37 5.74
CA ASP A 77 -11.14 -5.86 7.08
C ASP A 77 -10.88 -4.35 7.11
N SER A 78 -11.37 -3.57 6.14
CA SER A 78 -11.31 -2.10 6.16
C SER A 78 -9.90 -1.50 6.11
N TYR A 79 -8.92 -2.20 5.55
CA TYR A 79 -7.66 -1.57 5.17
C TYR A 79 -7.83 -0.80 3.88
N HIS A 80 -7.23 0.40 3.83
CA HIS A 80 -7.29 1.27 2.66
C HIS A 80 -5.95 1.42 2.02
N ARG A 81 -5.96 1.49 0.68
CA ARG A 81 -4.79 1.80 -0.11
C ARG A 81 -4.32 3.23 0.20
N LEU A 82 -3.01 3.42 0.32
CA LEU A 82 -2.38 4.73 0.24
C LEU A 82 -2.44 5.27 -1.20
N GLY A 83 -2.85 6.53 -1.36
CA GLY A 83 -3.05 7.16 -2.67
C GLY A 83 -1.84 7.94 -3.18
N ASN A 84 -1.67 8.02 -4.50
CA ASN A 84 -0.72 8.93 -5.12
C ASN A 84 -1.34 10.34 -5.24
N PRO A 85 -0.83 11.36 -4.54
CA PRO A 85 -1.44 12.69 -4.47
C PRO A 85 -1.43 13.46 -5.79
N ILE A 86 -0.47 13.14 -6.66
CA ILE A 86 -0.20 13.85 -7.91
C ILE A 86 -0.95 13.18 -9.06
N LYS A 87 -0.99 11.84 -9.05
CA LYS A 87 -1.49 11.04 -10.17
C LYS A 87 -2.91 10.49 -9.96
N ASP A 88 -3.35 10.25 -8.71
CA ASP A 88 -4.71 9.76 -8.46
C ASP A 88 -5.76 10.80 -8.85
N ARG A 89 -6.88 10.32 -9.43
CA ARG A 89 -7.99 11.14 -9.89
C ARG A 89 -9.30 10.62 -9.34
N PRO A 90 -10.35 11.45 -9.33
CA PRO A 90 -11.67 10.97 -8.97
C PRO A 90 -12.12 9.80 -9.86
N GLY A 91 -12.55 8.70 -9.25
CA GLY A 91 -12.98 7.48 -9.92
C GLY A 91 -11.85 6.61 -10.49
N ALA A 92 -10.58 7.00 -10.34
CA ALA A 92 -9.45 6.26 -10.89
C ALA A 92 -8.16 6.44 -10.07
N TYR A 93 -7.61 5.33 -9.59
CA TYR A 93 -6.29 5.32 -8.93
C TYR A 93 -5.19 5.13 -9.96
N TYR A 94 -4.10 5.88 -9.80
CA TYR A 94 -2.84 5.57 -10.47
C TYR A 94 -2.25 4.34 -9.80
N ARG A 95 -2.03 3.28 -10.58
CA ARG A 95 -1.49 2.02 -10.09
C ARG A 95 -0.27 1.61 -10.92
N PRO A 96 0.77 1.05 -10.28
CA PRO A 96 0.92 0.89 -8.83
C PRO A 96 1.25 2.23 -8.12
N LEU A 97 1.25 2.25 -6.78
CA LEU A 97 1.67 3.42 -6.02
C LEU A 97 3.15 3.73 -6.24
N ILE A 98 3.99 2.69 -6.18
CA ILE A 98 5.42 2.72 -6.46
C ILE A 98 5.64 1.98 -7.77
N ASN A 99 6.13 2.65 -8.80
CA ASN A 99 6.30 2.07 -10.14
C ASN A 99 7.69 1.44 -10.32
N VAL A 100 7.70 0.21 -10.85
CA VAL A 100 8.87 -0.57 -11.20
C VAL A 100 8.61 -1.14 -12.60
N ASP A 101 8.88 -0.34 -13.64
CA ASP A 101 8.58 -0.67 -15.04
C ASP A 101 9.50 0.11 -15.99
N VAL A 102 9.86 -0.42 -17.15
CA VAL A 102 10.82 0.23 -18.07
C VAL A 102 10.18 1.36 -18.90
N ASP A 103 8.84 1.41 -18.96
CA ASP A 103 8.11 2.15 -20.01
C ASP A 103 7.53 3.54 -19.60
N ASP A 104 7.53 3.94 -18.30
CA ASP A 104 6.96 5.23 -17.84
C ASP A 104 7.88 5.99 -16.85
N PRO A 105 8.91 6.72 -17.34
CA PRO A 105 9.90 7.37 -16.47
C PRO A 105 9.29 8.47 -15.57
N PRO A 106 9.86 8.71 -14.36
CA PRO A 106 10.99 8.02 -13.75
C PRO A 106 10.57 6.65 -13.20
N THR A 107 11.30 5.61 -13.57
CA THR A 107 11.02 4.26 -13.11
C THR A 107 12.26 3.56 -12.59
N ILE A 108 12.01 2.62 -11.67
CA ILE A 108 13.00 1.70 -11.12
C ILE A 108 13.09 0.49 -12.06
N ASP A 109 14.31 0.06 -12.37
CA ASP A 109 14.53 -1.11 -13.21
C ASP A 109 14.06 -2.39 -12.47
N VAL A 110 13.40 -3.29 -13.20
CA VAL A 110 12.97 -4.56 -12.62
C VAL A 110 14.19 -5.41 -12.24
N GLY A 111 14.10 -6.09 -11.10
CA GLY A 111 15.22 -6.87 -10.54
C GLY A 111 16.20 -6.05 -9.73
N GLU A 112 16.06 -4.72 -9.68
CA GLU A 112 16.82 -3.87 -8.77
C GLU A 112 16.35 -4.06 -7.32
N ALA A 113 17.31 -4.25 -6.42
CA ALA A 113 17.06 -4.32 -4.99
C ALA A 113 17.07 -2.92 -4.37
N PHE A 114 15.94 -2.52 -3.79
CA PHE A 114 15.79 -1.24 -3.10
C PHE A 114 14.94 -1.42 -1.84
N THR A 115 15.04 -0.44 -0.94
CA THR A 115 14.24 -0.38 0.28
C THR A 115 13.20 0.72 0.14
N VAL A 116 11.96 0.39 0.52
CA VAL A 116 10.85 1.34 0.63
C VAL A 116 10.65 1.65 2.10
N THR A 117 10.64 2.94 2.45
CA THR A 117 10.22 3.43 3.76
C THR A 117 8.90 4.19 3.60
N VAL A 118 7.93 3.86 4.44
CA VAL A 118 6.67 4.58 4.59
C VAL A 118 6.73 5.34 5.91
N ASP A 119 6.91 6.65 5.81
CA ASP A 119 7.19 7.53 6.93
C ASP A 119 5.95 8.33 7.32
N PHE A 120 5.32 7.96 8.44
CA PHE A 120 4.19 8.70 9.01
C PHE A 120 4.64 9.84 9.95
N SER A 121 5.94 9.98 10.22
CA SER A 121 6.46 10.99 11.14
C SER A 121 6.37 12.42 10.60
N ASN A 122 6.26 12.61 9.29
CA ASN A 122 6.08 13.93 8.67
C ASN A 122 4.61 14.37 8.59
N GLY A 123 3.63 13.54 8.97
CA GLY A 123 2.20 13.88 8.97
C GLY A 123 1.74 14.91 10.02
N VAL A 124 2.69 15.63 10.65
CA VAL A 124 2.46 16.51 11.82
C VAL A 124 2.09 17.95 11.42
N SER A 125 2.09 18.30 10.13
CA SER A 125 1.71 19.63 9.65
C SER A 125 0.42 19.58 8.80
N PRO A 126 -0.45 20.61 8.85
CA PRO A 126 -1.66 20.67 8.06
C PRO A 126 -1.39 20.64 6.54
N GLY A 127 -1.47 19.45 5.93
CA GLY A 127 -1.16 19.24 4.51
C GLY A 127 -0.13 18.16 4.24
N ASP A 128 0.54 17.65 5.28
CA ASP A 128 1.57 16.64 5.15
C ASP A 128 0.95 15.24 5.23
N PHE A 129 1.37 14.41 4.30
CA PHE A 129 0.92 13.04 4.12
C PHE A 129 2.08 12.11 4.50
N PRO A 130 1.83 10.83 4.82
CA PRO A 130 2.90 9.85 4.91
C PRO A 130 3.80 9.93 3.67
N GLU A 131 5.11 9.97 3.88
CA GLU A 131 6.07 10.04 2.79
C GLU A 131 6.52 8.64 2.43
N ILE A 132 6.57 8.35 1.15
CA ILE A 132 7.26 7.15 0.65
C ILE A 132 8.67 7.58 0.30
N ILE A 133 9.67 6.85 0.76
CA ILE A 133 11.08 7.09 0.49
C ILE A 133 11.68 5.82 -0.10
N LEU A 134 12.35 5.95 -1.24
CA LEU A 134 13.04 4.86 -1.91
C LEU A 134 14.55 5.02 -1.70
N THR A 135 15.20 4.00 -1.15
CA THR A 135 16.65 4.00 -0.92
C THR A 135 17.30 2.86 -1.70
N GLY A 136 18.38 3.17 -2.41
CA GLY A 136 19.12 2.19 -3.21
C GLY A 136 18.50 1.87 -4.57
N ALA A 137 17.51 2.66 -5.01
CA ALA A 137 16.95 2.57 -6.36
C ALA A 137 17.69 3.50 -7.32
N THR A 138 17.81 3.08 -8.58
CA THR A 138 18.37 3.87 -9.67
C THR A 138 17.21 4.40 -10.52
N LEU A 139 16.82 5.67 -10.34
CA LEU A 139 15.82 6.31 -11.20
C LEU A 139 16.52 7.01 -12.36
N ASN A 140 16.13 6.68 -13.60
CA ASN A 140 16.68 7.28 -14.83
C ASN A 140 18.22 7.20 -14.97
N GLY A 141 18.85 6.17 -14.39
CA GLY A 141 20.31 6.00 -14.46
C GLY A 141 21.11 6.87 -13.48
N GLU A 142 20.46 7.54 -12.53
CA GLU A 142 21.11 8.21 -11.40
C GLU A 142 20.72 7.51 -10.09
N ASP A 143 21.71 7.18 -9.25
CA ASP A 143 21.49 6.72 -7.88
C ASP A 143 20.66 7.78 -7.15
N THR A 144 19.36 7.54 -7.02
CA THR A 144 18.44 8.54 -6.50
C THR A 144 17.92 8.06 -5.18
N THR A 145 18.09 8.93 -4.18
CA THR A 145 17.78 8.60 -2.79
C THR A 145 16.38 9.02 -2.39
N LEU A 146 15.54 9.57 -3.29
CA LEU A 146 14.29 10.19 -2.87
C LEU A 146 13.31 10.40 -4.02
N GLU A 147 12.35 9.48 -4.19
CA GLU A 147 11.03 9.88 -4.73
C GLU A 147 10.10 10.03 -3.53
N VAL A 148 9.72 11.27 -3.18
CA VAL A 148 8.73 11.54 -2.13
C VAL A 148 7.35 11.53 -2.74
N LEU A 149 6.63 10.45 -2.54
CA LEU A 149 5.19 10.41 -2.80
C LEU A 149 4.46 10.75 -1.51
N SER A 150 3.74 11.88 -1.48
CA SER A 150 2.93 12.29 -0.33
C SER A 150 1.63 11.47 -0.28
N ALA A 151 1.63 10.33 0.40
CA ALA A 151 0.61 9.31 0.29
C ALA A 151 -0.76 9.70 0.89
N ARG A 152 -1.83 9.78 0.09
CA ARG A 152 -3.14 10.25 0.59
C ARG A 152 -3.95 9.15 1.30
N ARG A 153 -4.69 9.53 2.34
CA ARG A 153 -5.73 8.69 2.96
C ARG A 153 -6.96 8.65 2.06
N ILE A 154 -7.17 7.51 1.42
CA ILE A 154 -8.34 7.23 0.60
C ILE A 154 -9.42 6.67 1.53
N VAL A 155 -10.53 7.39 1.66
CA VAL A 155 -11.60 7.04 2.63
C VAL A 155 -12.81 6.41 1.95
N ARG A 156 -12.77 6.25 0.64
CA ARG A 156 -13.79 5.52 -0.13
C ARG A 156 -13.11 4.84 -1.30
N ASN A 157 -13.46 3.59 -1.58
CA ASN A 157 -13.13 2.96 -2.86
C ASN A 157 -13.78 3.81 -3.97
N PHE A 158 -12.96 4.53 -4.73
CA PHE A 158 -13.30 5.42 -5.84
C PHE A 158 -13.98 6.75 -5.43
N PRO A 159 -13.24 7.71 -4.84
CA PRO A 159 -13.78 9.04 -4.56
C PRO A 159 -14.21 9.71 -5.87
N THR A 160 -15.38 10.31 -5.92
CA THR A 160 -15.87 11.06 -7.09
C THR A 160 -15.35 12.50 -7.16
N ASN A 161 -14.62 12.93 -6.13
CA ASN A 161 -13.95 14.23 -6.07
C ASN A 161 -12.63 14.13 -5.30
N ILE A 162 -11.61 14.90 -5.71
CA ILE A 162 -10.32 14.96 -5.03
C ILE A 162 -10.42 15.54 -3.60
N ASN A 163 -11.48 16.31 -3.32
CA ASN A 163 -11.82 16.80 -2.00
C ASN A 163 -12.43 15.73 -1.07
N GLU A 164 -12.76 14.55 -1.59
CA GLU A 164 -13.19 13.38 -0.79
C GLU A 164 -11.99 12.56 -0.29
N LEU A 165 -10.77 12.90 -0.73
CA LEU A 165 -9.53 12.38 -0.15
C LEU A 165 -9.29 13.09 1.18
N LYS A 166 -9.36 12.36 2.28
CA LYS A 166 -9.20 12.96 3.61
C LYS A 166 -7.72 13.13 3.95
N ARG A 167 -7.43 14.17 4.73
CA ARG A 167 -6.10 14.45 5.26
C ARG A 167 -5.90 13.69 6.58
N PHE A 168 -4.65 13.40 6.94
CA PHE A 168 -4.27 12.90 8.27
C PHE A 168 -4.28 14.03 9.34
N THR A 169 -5.12 15.06 9.19
CA THR A 169 -5.10 16.27 10.02
C THR A 169 -6.43 16.48 10.74
N VAL A 170 -6.38 16.71 12.06
CA VAL A 170 -7.54 16.77 12.99
C VAL A 170 -8.32 18.09 12.91
N VAL A 171 -8.14 18.93 11.88
CA VAL A 171 -8.80 20.25 11.86
C VAL A 171 -10.34 20.14 11.90
N SER A 172 -10.90 18.96 11.62
CA SER A 172 -12.08 18.46 12.34
C SER A 172 -12.32 17.02 11.91
N PHE A 173 -11.86 16.02 12.69
CA PHE A 173 -12.59 14.75 12.65
C PHE A 173 -13.88 14.97 13.43
N SER A 174 -14.94 15.23 12.70
CA SER A 174 -16.30 15.38 13.22
C SER A 174 -17.04 14.04 13.13
N GLU A 175 -18.16 13.86 13.82
CA GLU A 175 -19.01 12.69 13.61
C GLU A 175 -19.46 12.55 12.13
N SER A 176 -19.45 13.64 11.35
CA SER A 176 -19.70 13.58 9.91
C SER A 176 -18.59 12.90 9.10
N ASP A 177 -17.40 12.74 9.68
CA ASP A 177 -16.30 11.98 9.12
C ASP A 177 -16.47 10.47 9.29
N LEU A 178 -17.23 10.03 10.29
CA LEU A 178 -17.63 8.63 10.49
C LEU A 178 -18.68 8.16 9.47
N SER A 179 -18.79 8.85 8.33
CA SER A 179 -19.67 8.45 7.22
C SER A 179 -19.50 6.95 6.95
N GLU A 180 -20.55 6.28 6.50
CA GLU A 180 -20.51 4.83 6.15
C GLU A 180 -19.39 4.43 5.16
N SER A 181 -18.73 5.39 4.51
CA SER A 181 -17.55 5.17 3.69
C SER A 181 -16.23 5.00 4.47
N ASP A 182 -16.11 5.58 5.66
CA ASP A 182 -14.88 5.68 6.45
C ASP A 182 -14.73 4.49 7.40
N SER A 183 -14.63 3.29 6.83
CA SER A 183 -14.65 2.04 7.61
C SER A 183 -13.35 1.77 8.41
N ASP A 184 -12.26 2.50 8.17
CA ASP A 184 -11.04 2.43 8.99
C ASP A 184 -11.13 3.27 10.28
N LEU A 185 -11.92 4.34 10.28
CA LEU A 185 -12.09 5.20 11.46
C LEU A 185 -13.34 4.80 12.26
N THR A 186 -13.17 3.85 13.18
CA THR A 186 -14.23 3.55 14.15
C THR A 186 -14.38 4.69 15.17
N GLN A 187 -15.55 4.80 15.82
CA GLN A 187 -15.77 5.78 16.90
C GLN A 187 -14.70 5.67 18.01
N LEU A 188 -14.27 4.45 18.35
CA LEU A 188 -13.26 4.23 19.39
C LEU A 188 -11.90 4.82 19.00
N VAL A 189 -11.50 4.66 17.73
CA VAL A 189 -10.27 5.26 17.20
C VAL A 189 -10.38 6.77 17.22
N LEU A 190 -11.52 7.32 16.80
CA LEU A 190 -11.78 8.75 16.82
C LEU A 190 -11.68 9.33 18.24
N ASP A 191 -12.33 8.69 19.21
CA ASP A 191 -12.31 9.12 20.61
C ASP A 191 -10.88 9.13 21.16
N GLU A 192 -10.05 8.14 20.81
CA GLU A 192 -8.66 8.07 21.24
C GLU A 192 -7.80 9.19 20.62
N ILE A 193 -7.98 9.45 19.31
CA ILE A 193 -7.31 10.57 18.63
C ILE A 193 -7.72 11.90 19.27
N GLN A 194 -9.01 12.11 19.56
CA GLN A 194 -9.49 13.35 20.17
C GLN A 194 -8.99 13.53 21.62
N ALA A 195 -8.93 12.44 22.39
CA ALA A 195 -8.49 12.48 23.78
C ALA A 195 -6.97 12.62 23.93
N SER A 196 -6.21 11.97 23.05
CA SER A 196 -4.77 11.75 23.27
C SER A 196 -3.87 12.19 22.11
N SER A 197 -4.45 12.60 20.98
CA SER A 197 -3.72 13.08 19.79
C SER A 197 -2.83 12.02 19.16
N TRP A 198 -3.21 10.75 19.25
CA TRP A 198 -2.50 9.64 18.60
C TRP A 198 -3.46 8.51 18.25
N ALA A 199 -3.05 7.63 17.34
CA ALA A 199 -3.67 6.33 17.07
C ALA A 199 -2.60 5.31 16.73
N GLY A 200 -2.96 4.02 16.75
CA GLY A 200 -2.16 2.98 16.13
C GLY A 200 -2.39 2.93 14.61
N VAL A 201 -1.35 2.63 13.86
CA VAL A 201 -1.41 2.37 12.41
C VAL A 201 -0.82 1.00 12.14
N SER A 202 -1.56 0.16 11.43
CA SER A 202 -1.02 -1.07 10.85
C SER A 202 -0.85 -0.88 9.36
N CYS A 203 0.30 -1.31 8.82
CA CYS A 203 0.59 -1.24 7.39
C CYS A 203 0.86 -2.62 6.78
N PHE A 204 0.45 -2.76 5.52
CA PHE A 204 0.76 -3.89 4.66
C PHE A 204 1.32 -3.40 3.33
N ALA A 205 2.21 -4.18 2.72
CA ALA A 205 2.64 -4.00 1.34
C ALA A 205 2.22 -5.20 0.48
N VAL A 206 1.92 -4.93 -0.79
CA VAL A 206 1.62 -5.95 -1.79
C VAL A 206 2.37 -5.64 -3.08
N SER A 207 2.87 -6.67 -3.75
CA SER A 207 3.30 -6.56 -5.14
C SER A 207 2.08 -6.46 -6.04
N TRP A 208 2.16 -5.60 -7.05
CA TRP A 208 1.10 -5.34 -8.01
C TRP A 208 1.60 -5.58 -9.43
N GLY A 209 0.71 -6.13 -10.25
CA GLY A 209 1.02 -6.47 -11.62
C GLY A 209 -0.21 -6.71 -12.49
N ILE A 210 0.06 -7.05 -13.73
CA ILE A 210 -0.95 -7.44 -14.72
C ILE A 210 -0.52 -8.76 -15.39
N ASP A 211 -1.45 -9.70 -15.53
CA ASP A 211 -1.17 -10.93 -16.26
C ASP A 211 -1.24 -10.72 -17.78
N VAL A 212 -0.96 -11.80 -18.54
CA VAL A 212 -1.04 -11.82 -20.01
C VAL A 212 -2.42 -11.46 -20.58
N ASN A 213 -3.48 -11.52 -19.76
CA ASN A 213 -4.85 -11.18 -20.11
C ASN A 213 -5.23 -9.77 -19.67
N GLN A 214 -4.28 -8.96 -19.19
CA GLN A 214 -4.50 -7.63 -18.61
C GLN A 214 -5.36 -7.65 -17.32
N THR A 215 -5.40 -8.79 -16.64
CA THR A 215 -6.05 -8.94 -15.34
C THR A 215 -5.08 -8.51 -14.26
N VAL A 216 -5.57 -7.70 -13.32
CA VAL A 216 -4.77 -7.29 -12.17
C VAL A 216 -4.46 -8.49 -11.29
N VAL A 217 -3.19 -8.62 -10.91
CA VAL A 217 -2.70 -9.65 -9.98
C VAL A 217 -1.98 -8.99 -8.81
N TYR A 218 -2.08 -9.63 -7.64
CA TYR A 218 -1.45 -9.19 -6.39
C TYR A 218 -0.67 -10.36 -5.77
N SER A 219 0.40 -10.05 -5.03
CA SER A 219 0.99 -11.02 -4.10
C SER A 219 0.11 -11.22 -2.86
N ILE A 220 0.49 -12.17 -2.01
CA ILE A 220 -0.01 -12.22 -0.63
C ILE A 220 0.42 -10.94 0.11
N PRO A 221 -0.44 -10.32 0.93
CA PRO A 221 -0.04 -9.15 1.72
C PRO A 221 1.04 -9.44 2.75
N GLU A 222 2.09 -8.63 2.73
CA GLU A 222 3.16 -8.63 3.73
C GLU A 222 2.84 -7.61 4.81
N TRP A 223 2.83 -8.05 6.06
CA TRP A 223 2.64 -7.17 7.21
C TRP A 223 3.93 -6.42 7.53
N LEU A 224 3.87 -5.09 7.56
CA LEU A 224 5.04 -4.25 7.81
C LEU A 224 5.20 -3.85 9.28
N GLY A 225 4.13 -3.94 10.07
CA GLY A 225 4.17 -3.58 11.48
C GLY A 225 2.91 -2.90 12.00
N PHE A 226 3.02 -2.45 13.25
CA PHE A 226 2.01 -1.68 13.96
C PHE A 226 2.66 -0.61 14.83
N GLU A 227 2.45 0.66 14.49
CA GLU A 227 3.12 1.78 15.13
C GLU A 227 2.16 2.82 15.67
N LYS A 228 2.57 3.51 16.73
CA LYS A 228 1.87 4.69 17.24
C LYS A 228 2.22 5.91 16.39
N ILE A 229 1.22 6.58 15.84
CA ILE A 229 1.40 7.86 15.13
C ILE A 229 0.77 9.00 15.93
N ILE A 230 1.39 10.17 15.87
CA ILE A 230 0.90 11.39 16.53
C ILE A 230 0.14 12.23 15.52
N PHE A 231 -1.06 12.66 15.90
CA PHE A 231 -1.88 13.58 15.13
C PHE A 231 -1.77 14.99 15.73
N PRO A 232 -1.39 16.01 14.95
CA PRO A 232 -1.34 17.37 15.45
C PRO A 232 -2.75 17.87 15.80
N GLN A 233 -2.93 18.35 17.03
CA GLN A 233 -4.11 19.12 17.42
C GLN A 233 -3.89 20.57 16.97
N THR A 234 -4.82 21.14 16.21
CA THR A 234 -4.81 22.59 16.00
C THR A 234 -5.23 23.25 17.32
N GLU A 235 -4.36 24.05 17.94
CA GLU A 235 -4.80 24.92 19.03
C GLU A 235 -5.94 25.79 18.51
N ILE A 236 -7.13 25.66 19.12
CA ILE A 236 -8.20 26.63 18.90
C ILE A 236 -7.75 27.90 19.60
N ILE A 237 -7.15 28.82 18.84
CA ILE A 237 -6.87 30.17 19.31
C ILE A 237 -8.23 30.87 19.43
N PHE A 238 -8.73 30.99 20.66
CA PHE A 238 -9.94 31.76 20.99
C PHE A 238 -9.67 33.28 20.97
#